data_AF-A0A9J7J4U4-F1
#
_entry.id   AF-A0A9J7J4U4-F1
#
_cell.length_a   1.000
_cell.length_b   1.000
_cell.length_c   1.000
_cell.angle_alpha   90.00
_cell.angle_beta   90.00
_cell.angle_gamma   90.00
#
_symmetry.space_group_name_H-M   'P 1'
#
loop_
_entity.id
_entity.type
_entity.pdbx_description
1 polymer ?
#
loop_
_entity_poly.entity_id
_entity_poly.type
_entity_poly.pdbx_seq_one_letter_code
_entity_poly.pdbx_strand_id
1 'polypeptide(L)'
;MESEVIKEKIHTEPMLNDPRYITLLSVIVLLFTLVFWWFFSRRRQVRKSVLLMGLSDSGKTLLFVRLAYSQYRQTFTSMKENVEEYLTSNDALKIVDLPGQERLRNKFFEQYKNSAKSIVYVVDSVTIQKEIRDVAEYLYTILSDPVVQSYSTPVLILCNKQDQPLAKGAQVIKSLLEKEINLVRVTKSSQLQSVDPSQSNNSTYLGKIGKDFEFSHLSNRVEIAESSANTGDDDTPADIKSLQDWISKL
;
A
#
# COMPACT_ATOMS: atom_id res chain seq x y z
N MET A 1 -82.43 13.59 -24.15
CA MET A 1 -82.78 12.99 -22.85
C MET A 1 -82.92 11.51 -23.12
N GLU A 2 -81.96 10.63 -22.88
CA GLU A 2 -80.71 10.68 -22.11
C GLU A 2 -79.62 9.91 -22.86
N SER A 3 -78.41 10.41 -22.77
CA SER A 3 -77.17 9.74 -23.13
C SER A 3 -76.70 8.92 -21.93
N GLU A 4 -76.81 7.59 -21.98
CA GLU A 4 -76.08 6.71 -21.06
C GLU A 4 -75.15 5.79 -21.84
N VAL A 5 -73.98 6.36 -22.11
CA VAL A 5 -72.65 5.76 -21.90
C VAL A 5 -72.65 4.23 -21.80
N ILE A 6 -72.26 3.61 -22.92
CA ILE A 6 -71.71 2.25 -22.96
C ILE A 6 -70.48 2.26 -22.04
N LYS A 7 -70.65 1.84 -20.79
CA LYS A 7 -69.54 1.46 -19.92
C LYS A 7 -69.03 0.11 -20.40
N GLU A 8 -68.16 0.15 -21.40
CA GLU A 8 -67.27 -0.95 -21.71
C GLU A 8 -66.40 -1.17 -20.46
N LYS A 9 -66.82 -2.13 -19.65
CA LYS A 9 -66.07 -2.58 -18.49
C LYS A 9 -64.89 -3.35 -19.07
N ILE A 10 -63.82 -2.62 -19.42
CA ILE A 10 -62.51 -3.20 -19.66
C ILE A 10 -62.16 -3.90 -18.35
N HIS A 11 -62.47 -5.20 -18.28
CA HIS A 11 -62.03 -6.05 -17.21
C HIS A 11 -60.55 -6.28 -17.47
N THR A 12 -59.74 -5.27 -17.12
CA THR A 12 -58.35 -5.46 -16.76
C THR A 12 -58.37 -6.34 -15.51
N GLU A 13 -58.57 -7.65 -15.71
CA GLU A 13 -58.01 -8.66 -14.82
C GLU A 13 -56.60 -8.18 -14.51
N PRO A 14 -56.22 -8.01 -13.24
CA PRO A 14 -54.88 -7.56 -12.92
C PRO A 14 -53.95 -8.65 -13.44
N MET A 15 -53.31 -8.41 -14.59
CA MET A 15 -52.21 -9.22 -15.17
C MET A 15 -51.11 -9.53 -14.13
N LEU A 16 -51.17 -8.85 -12.98
CA LEU A 16 -50.41 -9.06 -11.77
C LEU A 16 -50.61 -10.42 -11.08
N ASN A 17 -51.77 -11.08 -11.24
CA ASN A 17 -52.08 -12.32 -10.49
C ASN A 17 -51.81 -13.61 -11.27
N ASP A 18 -51.34 -13.49 -12.53
CA ASP A 18 -50.90 -14.63 -13.31
C ASP A 18 -49.59 -15.20 -12.74
N PRO A 19 -49.53 -16.50 -12.38
CA PRO A 19 -48.33 -17.13 -11.82
C PRO A 19 -47.08 -16.96 -12.71
N ARG A 20 -47.27 -16.86 -14.03
CA ARG A 20 -46.21 -16.64 -15.01
C ARG A 20 -45.65 -15.22 -14.96
N TYR A 21 -46.49 -14.22 -14.69
CA TYR A 21 -46.05 -12.84 -14.54
C TYR A 21 -45.28 -12.64 -13.23
N ILE A 22 -45.77 -13.23 -12.14
CA ILE A 22 -45.12 -13.19 -10.82
C ILE A 22 -43.72 -13.83 -10.87
N THR A 23 -43.57 -14.96 -11.57
CA THR A 23 -42.27 -15.63 -11.75
C THR A 23 -41.31 -14.85 -12.64
N LEU A 24 -41.80 -14.20 -13.70
CA LEU A 24 -40.96 -13.34 -14.55
C LEU A 24 -40.48 -12.09 -13.79
N LEU A 25 -41.37 -11.46 -13.03
CA LEU A 25 -41.05 -10.30 -12.19
C LEU A 25 -40.02 -10.65 -11.11
N SER A 26 -40.17 -11.79 -10.43
CA SER A 26 -39.24 -12.22 -9.39
C SER A 26 -37.85 -12.53 -9.95
N VAL A 27 -37.75 -13.14 -11.13
CA VAL A 27 -36.47 -13.38 -11.82
C VAL A 27 -35.79 -12.06 -12.20
N ILE A 28 -36.55 -11.07 -12.69
CA ILE A 28 -36.01 -9.74 -13.03
C ILE A 28 -35.49 -9.02 -11.78
N VAL A 29 -36.25 -9.06 -10.68
CA VAL A 29 -35.82 -8.47 -9.40
C VAL A 29 -34.57 -9.16 -8.88
N LEU A 30 -34.47 -10.48 -8.99
CA LEU A 30 -33.31 -11.26 -8.53
C LEU A 30 -32.07 -10.97 -9.40
N LEU A 31 -32.24 -10.85 -10.72
CA LEU A 31 -31.16 -10.40 -11.61
C LEU A 31 -30.72 -8.96 -11.30
N PHE A 32 -31.68 -8.06 -11.06
CA PHE A 32 -31.38 -6.67 -10.72
C PHE A 32 -30.64 -6.57 -9.38
N THR A 33 -31.05 -7.33 -8.36
CA THR A 33 -30.35 -7.33 -7.07
C THR A 33 -28.95 -7.95 -7.17
N LEU A 34 -28.75 -9.00 -7.98
CA LEU A 34 -27.42 -9.57 -8.24
C LEU A 34 -26.52 -8.59 -8.99
N VAL A 35 -27.03 -7.90 -10.01
CA VAL A 35 -26.27 -6.89 -10.78
C VAL A 35 -25.98 -5.66 -9.91
N PHE A 36 -26.97 -5.19 -9.14
CA PHE A 36 -26.79 -4.08 -8.21
C PHE A 36 -25.79 -4.43 -7.10
N TRP A 37 -25.87 -5.63 -6.53
CA TRP A 37 -24.91 -6.14 -5.56
C TRP A 37 -23.52 -6.25 -6.19
N TRP A 38 -23.40 -6.81 -7.39
CA TRP A 38 -22.12 -6.90 -8.11
C TRP A 38 -21.53 -5.51 -8.40
N PHE A 39 -22.36 -4.54 -8.77
CA PHE A 39 -21.94 -3.16 -9.02
C PHE A 39 -21.57 -2.43 -7.71
N PHE A 40 -22.31 -2.66 -6.63
CA PHE A 40 -22.08 -2.02 -5.34
C PHE A 40 -20.89 -2.64 -4.59
N SER A 41 -20.73 -3.96 -4.64
CA SER A 41 -19.54 -4.67 -4.16
C SER A 41 -18.29 -4.34 -4.98
N ARG A 42 -18.44 -3.76 -6.17
CA ARG A 42 -17.35 -3.21 -6.98
C ARG A 42 -17.02 -1.76 -6.65
N ARG A 43 -17.59 -1.16 -5.60
CA ARG A 43 -17.11 0.14 -5.07
C ARG A 43 -15.64 -0.01 -4.67
N ARG A 44 -14.76 0.43 -5.57
CA ARG A 44 -13.32 0.48 -5.33
C ARG A 44 -13.10 1.43 -4.17
N GLN A 45 -12.58 0.92 -3.07
CA GLN A 45 -12.11 1.75 -1.96
C GLN A 45 -11.07 2.72 -2.51
N VAL A 46 -11.30 4.02 -2.34
CA VAL A 46 -10.35 5.05 -2.77
C VAL A 46 -9.12 4.94 -1.87
N ARG A 47 -7.97 4.65 -2.48
CA ARG A 47 -6.71 4.49 -1.77
C ARG A 47 -6.10 5.86 -1.52
N LYS A 48 -6.01 6.23 -0.25
CA LYS A 48 -5.49 7.53 0.20
C LYS A 48 -4.35 7.41 1.20
N SER A 49 -3.96 6.18 1.59
CA SER A 49 -2.96 5.98 2.63
C SER A 49 -1.54 6.00 2.08
N VAL A 50 -0.67 6.80 2.67
CA VAL A 50 0.79 6.72 2.52
C VAL A 50 1.33 5.95 3.71
N LEU A 51 1.84 4.75 3.49
CA LEU A 51 2.31 3.88 4.57
C LEU A 51 3.78 4.14 4.86
N LEU A 52 4.13 4.56 6.08
CA LEU A 52 5.51 4.59 6.54
C LEU A 52 5.88 3.22 7.08
N MET A 53 6.83 2.57 6.42
CA MET A 53 7.25 1.19 6.68
C MET A 53 8.76 1.11 6.80
N GLY A 54 9.28 0.07 7.43
CA GLY A 54 10.72 -0.12 7.67
C GLY A 54 10.99 -0.76 9.03
N LEU A 55 12.24 -1.09 9.32
CA LEU A 55 12.64 -1.69 10.58
C LEU A 55 12.42 -0.76 11.77
N SER A 56 12.40 -1.30 12.98
CA SER A 56 12.45 -0.49 14.20
C SER A 56 13.66 0.44 14.18
N ASP A 57 13.54 1.58 14.85
CA ASP A 57 14.59 2.62 14.93
C ASP A 57 14.98 3.33 13.62
N SER A 58 14.42 2.97 12.45
CA SER A 58 14.70 3.70 11.20
C SER A 58 14.21 5.16 11.16
N GLY A 59 13.42 5.58 12.16
CA GLY A 59 12.93 6.95 12.30
C GLY A 59 11.54 7.23 11.72
N LYS A 60 10.75 6.18 11.42
CA LYS A 60 9.37 6.29 10.90
C LYS A 60 8.46 7.21 11.73
N THR A 61 8.41 6.99 13.04
CA THR A 61 7.54 7.78 13.94
C THR A 61 8.01 9.22 14.07
N LEU A 62 9.33 9.47 14.03
CA LEU A 62 9.84 10.85 14.02
C LEU A 62 9.49 11.56 12.70
N LEU A 63 9.63 10.88 11.56
CA LEU A 63 9.18 11.38 10.26
C LEU A 63 7.67 11.67 10.25
N PHE A 64 6.87 10.77 10.84
CA PHE A 64 5.43 10.97 10.99
C PHE A 64 5.10 12.24 11.77
N VAL A 65 5.72 12.45 12.94
CA VAL A 65 5.49 13.65 13.76
C VAL A 65 5.94 14.91 13.03
N ARG A 66 7.07 14.86 12.30
CA ARG A 66 7.54 15.98 11.48
C ARG A 66 6.57 16.31 10.34
N LEU A 67 6.03 15.30 9.64
CA LEU A 67 5.06 15.52 8.57
C LEU A 67 3.71 16.04 9.07
N ALA A 68 3.21 15.50 10.18
CA ALA A 68 1.88 15.83 10.70
C ALA A 68 1.84 17.15 11.48
N TYR A 69 2.88 17.42 12.28
CA TYR A 69 2.86 18.53 13.23
C TYR A 69 4.04 19.49 13.09
N SER A 70 5.00 19.21 12.20
CA SER A 70 6.22 20.03 12.04
C SER A 70 7.02 20.20 13.35
N GLN A 71 6.92 19.24 14.26
CA GLN A 71 7.59 19.24 15.56
C GLN A 71 8.60 18.11 15.66
N TYR A 72 9.64 18.32 16.46
CA TYR A 72 10.49 17.31 17.01
C TYR A 72 9.88 16.75 18.29
N ARG A 73 9.80 15.42 18.38
CA ARG A 73 9.45 14.73 19.63
C ARG A 73 10.37 13.54 19.78
N GLN A 74 10.85 13.32 21.00
CA GLN A 74 11.52 12.06 21.32
C GLN A 74 10.52 10.91 21.19
N THR A 75 10.85 9.93 20.35
CA THR A 75 9.99 8.77 20.06
C THR A 75 10.58 7.48 20.61
N PHE A 76 9.72 6.51 20.90
CA PHE A 76 10.09 5.14 21.29
C PHE A 76 9.53 4.13 20.29
N THR A 77 9.78 2.84 20.50
CA THR A 77 9.27 1.78 19.63
C THR A 77 7.74 1.76 19.62
N SER A 78 7.14 2.03 18.47
CA SER A 78 5.69 2.01 18.28
C SER A 78 5.13 0.58 18.38
N MET A 79 4.06 0.43 19.18
CA MET A 79 3.33 -0.83 19.36
C MET A 79 1.99 -0.86 18.60
N LYS A 80 1.53 0.31 18.15
CA LYS A 80 0.31 0.52 17.36
C LYS A 80 0.63 1.47 16.22
N GLU A 81 -0.27 1.50 15.24
CA GLU A 81 -0.23 2.47 14.16
C GLU A 81 -0.52 3.89 14.67
N ASN A 82 0.08 4.89 14.01
CA ASN A 82 -0.37 6.27 14.10
C ASN A 82 -0.97 6.68 12.76
N VAL A 83 -2.09 7.40 12.77
CA VAL A 83 -2.80 7.81 11.56
C VAL A 83 -3.11 9.29 11.68
N GLU A 84 -2.69 10.07 10.69
CA GLU A 84 -3.05 11.48 10.58
C GLU A 84 -3.43 11.85 9.16
N GLU A 85 -4.32 12.84 9.05
CA GLU A 85 -4.68 13.44 7.77
C GLU A 85 -3.59 14.41 7.33
N TYR A 86 -3.18 14.31 6.06
CA TYR A 86 -2.14 15.14 5.47
C TYR A 86 -2.68 15.78 4.20
N LEU A 87 -2.86 17.09 4.28
CA LEU A 87 -3.39 17.89 3.18
C LEU A 87 -2.24 18.26 2.24
N THR A 88 -2.31 17.74 1.02
CA THR A 88 -1.48 18.25 -0.09
C THR A 88 -2.24 19.34 -0.83
N SER A 89 -1.57 20.03 -1.76
CA SER A 89 -2.23 21.02 -2.62
C SER A 89 -3.37 20.44 -3.46
N ASN A 90 -3.32 19.13 -3.75
CA ASN A 90 -4.18 18.48 -4.74
C ASN A 90 -5.17 17.47 -4.13
N ASP A 91 -4.84 16.85 -2.99
CA ASP A 91 -5.68 15.81 -2.34
C ASP A 91 -5.45 15.75 -0.83
N ALA A 92 -6.44 15.22 -0.11
CA ALA A 92 -6.32 14.85 1.29
C ALA A 92 -5.86 13.39 1.39
N LEU A 93 -4.64 13.19 1.88
CA LEU A 93 -4.02 11.89 2.10
C LEU A 93 -4.07 11.49 3.57
N LYS A 94 -3.82 10.23 3.87
CA LYS A 94 -3.64 9.73 5.23
C LYS A 94 -2.22 9.21 5.38
N ILE A 95 -1.40 9.81 6.24
CA ILE A 95 -0.10 9.24 6.59
C ILE A 95 -0.33 8.22 7.70
N VAL A 96 0.21 7.02 7.51
CA VAL A 96 0.06 5.92 8.45
C VAL A 96 1.45 5.42 8.85
N ASP A 97 1.85 5.65 10.10
CA ASP A 97 3.06 5.09 10.68
C ASP A 97 2.79 3.67 11.17
N LEU A 98 3.49 2.68 10.60
CA LEU A 98 3.33 1.28 11.00
C LEU A 98 4.47 0.82 11.93
N PRO A 99 4.18 0.02 12.97
CA PRO A 99 5.19 -0.60 13.81
C PRO A 99 6.26 -1.36 13.02
N GLY A 100 7.54 -1.05 13.28
CA GLY A 100 8.68 -1.68 12.62
C GLY A 100 9.19 -2.97 13.30
N GLN A 101 8.66 -3.29 14.47
CA GLN A 101 9.08 -4.47 15.23
C GLN A 101 8.72 -5.74 14.47
N GLU A 102 9.66 -6.68 14.37
CA GLU A 102 9.53 -7.90 13.59
C GLU A 102 8.22 -8.66 13.83
N ARG A 103 7.80 -8.77 15.10
CA ARG A 103 6.56 -9.48 15.50
C ARG A 103 5.27 -8.79 15.05
N LEU A 104 5.31 -7.49 14.77
CA LEU A 104 4.14 -6.67 14.49
C LEU A 104 4.06 -6.22 13.03
N ARG A 105 5.21 -5.99 12.38
CA ARG A 105 5.31 -5.33 11.07
C ARG A 105 4.46 -5.99 9.98
N ASN A 106 4.45 -7.33 9.92
CA ASN A 106 3.66 -8.08 8.93
C ASN A 106 2.15 -7.99 9.21
N LYS A 107 1.74 -8.07 10.48
CA LYS A 107 0.31 -7.94 10.86
C LYS A 107 -0.25 -6.60 10.43
N PHE A 108 0.48 -5.52 10.71
CA PHE A 108 0.05 -4.17 10.34
C PHE A 108 0.12 -3.93 8.83
N PHE A 109 1.13 -4.47 8.15
CA PHE A 109 1.16 -4.43 6.68
C PHE A 109 -0.08 -5.08 6.06
N GLU A 110 -0.45 -6.28 6.50
CA GLU A 110 -1.66 -6.98 6.03
C GLU A 110 -2.94 -6.16 6.25
N GLN A 111 -3.04 -5.46 7.38
CA GLN A 111 -4.20 -4.63 7.69
C GLN A 111 -4.31 -3.39 6.77
N TYR A 112 -3.19 -2.80 6.37
CA TYR A 112 -3.16 -1.50 5.68
C TYR A 112 -2.84 -1.57 4.18
N LYS A 113 -2.32 -2.69 3.66
CA LYS A 113 -1.88 -2.80 2.24
C LYS A 113 -2.97 -2.52 1.22
N ASN A 114 -4.24 -2.80 1.56
CA ASN A 114 -5.37 -2.58 0.65
C ASN A 114 -5.76 -1.10 0.49
N SER A 115 -5.47 -0.25 1.48
CA SER A 115 -5.73 1.20 1.42
C SER A 115 -4.53 2.03 0.95
N ALA A 116 -3.38 1.38 0.76
CA ALA A 116 -2.13 2.03 0.35
C ALA A 116 -2.25 2.65 -1.05
N LYS A 117 -2.13 3.98 -1.11
CA LYS A 117 -1.86 4.74 -2.35
C LYS A 117 -0.38 4.66 -2.70
N SER A 118 0.48 4.72 -1.69
CA SER A 118 1.94 4.62 -1.83
C SER A 118 2.59 4.11 -0.54
N ILE A 119 3.84 3.68 -0.64
CA ILE A 119 4.63 3.18 0.50
C ILE A 119 5.92 3.98 0.58
N VAL A 120 6.25 4.48 1.78
CA VAL A 120 7.54 5.07 2.11
C VAL A 120 8.29 4.08 2.99
N TYR A 121 9.30 3.43 2.42
CA TYR A 121 10.15 2.46 3.09
C TYR A 121 11.38 3.16 3.69
N VAL A 122 11.33 3.43 4.98
CA VAL A 122 12.34 4.19 5.73
C VAL A 122 13.48 3.28 6.18
N VAL A 123 14.69 3.65 5.79
CA VAL A 123 15.94 2.94 6.09
C VAL A 123 16.82 3.80 6.98
N ASP A 124 17.40 3.20 8.03
CA ASP A 124 18.48 3.82 8.79
C ASP A 124 19.78 3.77 7.97
N SER A 125 20.23 4.93 7.49
CA SER A 125 21.42 5.01 6.64
C SER A 125 22.72 4.74 7.39
N VAL A 126 22.73 4.79 8.72
CA VAL A 126 23.90 4.59 9.57
C VAL A 126 24.09 3.09 9.86
N THR A 127 23.02 2.39 10.20
CA THR A 127 23.07 0.96 10.59
C THR A 127 22.88 0.01 9.41
N ILE A 128 22.54 0.50 8.21
CA ILE A 128 22.21 -0.30 7.02
C ILE A 128 23.18 -1.44 6.74
N GLN A 129 24.50 -1.26 6.94
CA GLN A 129 25.46 -2.34 6.67
C GLN A 129 25.28 -3.56 7.57
N LYS A 130 24.82 -3.36 8.81
CA LYS A 130 24.56 -4.44 9.78
C LYS A 130 23.19 -5.06 9.58
N GLU A 131 22.21 -4.25 9.18
CA GLU A 131 20.80 -4.62 9.08
C GLU A 131 20.36 -5.00 7.66
N ILE A 132 21.27 -4.94 6.67
CA ILE A 132 20.95 -5.09 5.24
C ILE A 132 20.09 -6.32 4.93
N ARG A 133 20.33 -7.44 5.62
CA ARG A 133 19.57 -8.68 5.47
C ARG A 133 18.10 -8.50 5.85
N ASP A 134 17.84 -7.97 7.05
CA ASP A 134 16.50 -7.77 7.57
C ASP A 134 15.75 -6.68 6.80
N VAL A 135 16.46 -5.63 6.39
CA VAL A 135 15.92 -4.55 5.57
C VAL A 135 15.51 -5.11 4.20
N ALA A 136 16.41 -5.82 3.51
CA ALA A 136 16.16 -6.39 2.20
C ALA A 136 15.06 -7.46 2.23
N GLU A 137 15.02 -8.32 3.25
CA GLU A 137 13.99 -9.34 3.38
C GLU A 137 12.59 -8.72 3.61
N TYR A 138 12.51 -7.69 4.45
CA TYR A 138 11.23 -7.02 4.68
C TYR A 138 10.78 -6.26 3.43
N LEU A 139 11.69 -5.56 2.75
CA LEU A 139 11.39 -4.88 1.50
C LEU A 139 10.97 -5.88 0.40
N TYR A 140 11.64 -7.03 0.29
CA TYR A 140 11.25 -8.11 -0.62
C TYR A 140 9.82 -8.59 -0.34
N THR A 141 9.46 -8.75 0.93
CA THR A 141 8.10 -9.16 1.34
C THR A 141 7.05 -8.16 0.87
N ILE A 142 7.32 -6.86 1.01
CA ILE A 142 6.43 -5.78 0.56
C ILE A 142 6.34 -5.76 -0.97
N LEU A 143 7.48 -5.78 -1.67
CA LEU A 143 7.51 -5.69 -3.14
C LEU A 143 6.94 -6.92 -3.83
N SER A 144 7.07 -8.10 -3.20
CA SER A 144 6.52 -9.36 -3.72
C SER A 144 5.04 -9.54 -3.39
N ASP A 145 4.46 -8.70 -2.53
CA ASP A 145 3.05 -8.84 -2.14
C ASP A 145 2.11 -8.68 -3.36
N PRO A 146 1.15 -9.60 -3.56
CA PRO A 146 0.24 -9.55 -4.70
C PRO A 146 -0.57 -8.25 -4.80
N VAL A 147 -0.93 -7.62 -3.67
CA VAL A 147 -1.65 -6.35 -3.67
C VAL A 147 -0.70 -5.23 -4.14
N VAL A 148 0.51 -5.15 -3.60
CA VAL A 148 1.47 -4.13 -4.03
C VAL A 148 1.75 -4.21 -5.53
N GLN A 149 1.91 -5.43 -6.07
CA GLN A 149 2.14 -5.65 -7.49
C GLN A 149 0.91 -5.39 -8.37
N SER A 150 -0.26 -5.92 -8.00
CA SER A 150 -1.49 -5.79 -8.79
C SER A 150 -1.90 -4.34 -9.01
N TYR A 151 -1.59 -3.47 -8.04
CA TYR A 151 -1.91 -2.05 -8.11
C TYR A 151 -0.70 -1.18 -8.49
N SER A 152 0.47 -1.79 -8.76
CA SER A 152 1.72 -1.10 -9.09
C SER A 152 2.02 0.05 -8.11
N THR A 153 1.79 -0.21 -6.81
CA THR A 153 1.88 0.80 -5.75
C THR A 153 3.27 1.44 -5.73
N PRO A 154 3.39 2.79 -5.90
CA PRO A 154 4.68 3.47 -5.84
C PRO A 154 5.36 3.29 -4.50
N VAL A 155 6.67 3.07 -4.51
CA VAL A 155 7.50 2.90 -3.31
C VAL A 155 8.64 3.92 -3.32
N LEU A 156 8.76 4.68 -2.23
CA LEU A 156 9.92 5.53 -1.96
C LEU A 156 10.77 4.85 -0.90
N ILE A 157 12.00 4.49 -1.22
CA ILE A 157 12.99 4.09 -0.23
C ILE A 157 13.64 5.36 0.30
N LEU A 158 13.38 5.68 1.56
CA LEU A 158 13.83 6.90 2.20
C LEU A 158 15.03 6.59 3.09
N CYS A 159 16.21 6.99 2.65
CA CYS A 159 17.47 6.87 3.36
C CYS A 159 17.57 7.95 4.44
N ASN A 160 17.10 7.62 5.64
CA ASN A 160 16.98 8.55 6.77
C ASN A 160 18.26 8.62 7.62
N LYS A 161 18.33 9.59 8.54
CA LYS A 161 19.46 9.86 9.45
C LYS A 161 20.72 10.36 8.73
N GLN A 162 20.56 11.09 7.62
CA GLN A 162 21.68 11.66 6.85
C GLN A 162 22.45 12.78 7.58
N ASP A 163 21.91 13.28 8.69
CA ASP A 163 22.60 14.15 9.64
C ASP A 163 23.83 13.49 10.29
N GLN A 164 23.89 12.16 10.31
CA GLN A 164 24.95 11.44 11.01
C GLN A 164 26.16 11.16 10.10
N PRO A 165 27.39 11.28 10.62
CA PRO A 165 28.62 11.18 9.83
C PRO A 165 28.85 9.80 9.19
N LEU A 166 28.22 8.75 9.73
CA LEU A 166 28.35 7.38 9.22
C LEU A 166 27.24 7.00 8.23
N ALA A 167 26.29 7.91 7.95
CA ALA A 167 25.19 7.69 7.04
C ALA A 167 25.69 7.36 5.62
N LYS A 168 25.09 6.35 5.00
CA LYS A 168 25.35 5.98 3.61
C LYS A 168 24.40 6.74 2.69
N GLY A 169 24.95 7.24 1.58
CA GLY A 169 24.14 7.90 0.56
C GLY A 169 23.19 6.93 -0.17
N ALA A 170 22.16 7.50 -0.77
CA ALA A 170 21.09 6.81 -1.48
C ALA A 170 21.59 5.79 -2.52
N GLN A 171 22.60 6.14 -3.32
CA GLN A 171 23.12 5.26 -4.37
C GLN A 171 23.84 4.02 -3.80
N VAL A 172 24.51 4.18 -2.65
CA VAL A 172 25.17 3.06 -1.97
C VAL A 172 24.11 2.13 -1.40
N ILE A 173 23.09 2.68 -0.73
CA ILE A 173 21.99 1.90 -0.16
C ILE A 173 21.21 1.17 -1.27
N LYS A 174 20.98 1.84 -2.41
CA LYS A 174 20.38 1.22 -3.60
C LYS A 174 21.13 -0.05 -4.00
N SER A 175 22.43 0.07 -4.23
CA SER A 175 23.27 -1.05 -4.68
C SER A 175 23.31 -2.20 -3.66
N LEU A 176 23.36 -1.88 -2.37
CA LEU A 176 23.31 -2.87 -1.30
C LEU A 176 21.97 -3.63 -1.30
N LEU A 177 20.85 -2.91 -1.41
CA LEU A 177 19.52 -3.52 -1.44
C LEU A 177 19.32 -4.37 -2.69
N GLU A 178 19.73 -3.89 -3.86
CA GLU A 178 19.59 -4.65 -5.11
C GLU A 178 20.35 -5.98 -5.04
N LYS A 179 21.59 -5.94 -4.54
CA LYS A 179 22.41 -7.13 -4.32
C LYS A 179 21.78 -8.09 -3.31
N GLU A 180 21.33 -7.59 -2.16
CA GLU A 180 20.78 -8.45 -1.11
C GLU A 180 19.42 -9.04 -1.51
N ILE A 181 18.55 -8.25 -2.16
CA ILE A 181 17.27 -8.74 -2.72
C ILE A 181 17.52 -9.84 -3.77
N ASN A 182 18.57 -9.71 -4.59
CA ASN A 182 18.97 -10.76 -5.52
C ASN A 182 19.27 -12.09 -4.79
N LEU A 183 19.95 -12.02 -3.64
CA LEU A 183 20.21 -13.20 -2.82
C LEU A 183 18.92 -13.75 -2.22
N VAL A 184 18.07 -12.89 -1.63
CA VAL A 184 16.79 -13.29 -1.00
C VAL A 184 15.86 -14.00 -1.99
N ARG A 185 15.73 -13.48 -3.22
CA ARG A 185 14.85 -14.11 -4.22
C ARG A 185 15.38 -15.48 -4.67
N VAL A 186 16.70 -15.63 -4.83
CA VAL A 186 17.33 -16.89 -5.22
C VAL A 186 17.16 -17.92 -4.11
N THR A 187 17.45 -17.57 -2.86
CA THR A 187 17.29 -18.48 -1.72
C THR A 187 15.85 -18.93 -1.53
N LYS A 188 14.88 -18.01 -1.63
CA LYS A 188 13.44 -18.35 -1.54
C LYS A 188 12.99 -19.25 -2.69
N SER A 189 13.45 -18.99 -3.92
CA SER A 189 13.11 -19.84 -5.07
C SER A 189 13.66 -21.28 -4.95
N SER A 190 14.90 -21.43 -4.46
CA SER A 190 15.51 -22.74 -4.26
C SER A 190 14.84 -23.54 -3.13
N GLN A 191 14.45 -22.87 -2.04
CA GLN A 191 13.72 -23.52 -0.95
C GLN A 191 12.36 -24.07 -1.42
N LEU A 192 11.61 -23.30 -2.21
CA LEU A 192 10.31 -23.74 -2.71
C LEU A 192 10.42 -24.97 -3.64
N GLN A 193 11.42 -25.00 -4.52
CA GLN A 193 11.68 -26.15 -5.40
C GLN A 193 11.97 -27.45 -4.63
N SER A 194 12.57 -27.35 -3.43
CA SER A 194 12.93 -28.51 -2.62
C SER A 194 11.76 -29.15 -1.85
N VAL A 195 10.66 -28.40 -1.63
CA VAL A 195 9.54 -28.84 -0.77
C VAL A 195 8.35 -29.31 -1.60
N ASP A 196 8.05 -28.68 -2.74
CA ASP A 196 6.97 -29.08 -3.64
C ASP A 196 7.13 -28.45 -5.05
N PRO A 197 7.43 -29.24 -6.11
CA PRO A 197 7.57 -28.73 -7.47
C PRO A 197 6.31 -28.06 -8.03
N SER A 198 5.12 -28.41 -7.50
CA SER A 198 3.83 -28.00 -8.01
C SER A 198 3.37 -26.61 -7.52
N GLN A 199 3.91 -26.11 -6.41
CA GLN A 199 3.62 -24.77 -5.88
C GLN A 199 4.49 -23.65 -6.46
N SER A 200 5.46 -23.99 -7.31
CA SER A 200 6.35 -23.02 -7.98
C SER A 200 5.62 -21.97 -8.82
N ASN A 201 4.37 -22.23 -9.23
CA ASN A 201 3.62 -21.37 -10.15
C ASN A 201 2.90 -20.18 -9.48
N ASN A 202 2.78 -20.13 -8.15
CA ASN A 202 2.00 -19.09 -7.47
C ASN A 202 2.82 -17.98 -6.81
N SER A 203 4.15 -18.12 -6.68
CA SER A 203 4.99 -17.04 -6.17
C SER A 203 5.40 -16.12 -7.31
N THR A 204 4.88 -14.89 -7.32
CA THR A 204 5.27 -13.88 -8.30
C THR A 204 6.77 -13.60 -8.19
N TYR A 205 7.52 -13.95 -9.24
CA TYR A 205 8.95 -13.72 -9.29
C TYR A 205 9.27 -12.22 -9.37
N LEU A 206 10.14 -11.74 -8.48
CA LEU A 206 10.50 -10.32 -8.41
C LEU A 206 11.63 -9.97 -9.40
N GLY A 207 11.30 -9.16 -10.41
CA GLY A 207 12.22 -8.68 -11.44
C GLY A 207 12.30 -9.59 -12.67
N LYS A 208 13.46 -9.61 -13.34
CA LYS A 208 13.68 -10.40 -14.57
C LYS A 208 14.44 -11.68 -14.28
N ILE A 209 13.98 -12.79 -14.88
CA ILE A 209 14.62 -14.10 -14.77
C ILE A 209 15.95 -14.07 -15.51
N GLY A 210 17.00 -14.64 -14.91
CA GLY A 210 18.33 -14.76 -15.54
C GLY A 210 19.17 -13.47 -15.59
N LYS A 211 18.69 -12.38 -14.99
CA LYS A 211 19.45 -11.14 -14.78
C LYS A 211 19.48 -10.81 -13.31
N ASP A 212 20.54 -10.18 -12.82
CA ASP A 212 20.59 -9.67 -11.45
C ASP A 212 19.44 -8.70 -11.19
N PHE A 213 18.97 -8.68 -9.93
CA PHE A 213 17.86 -7.83 -9.54
C PHE A 213 18.27 -6.36 -9.60
N GLU A 214 17.40 -5.54 -10.16
CA GLU A 214 17.47 -4.09 -10.14
C GLU A 214 16.06 -3.55 -9.90
N PHE A 215 15.94 -2.42 -9.22
CA PHE A 215 14.63 -1.78 -9.02
C PHE A 215 13.99 -1.34 -10.35
N SER A 216 14.80 -1.11 -11.38
CA SER A 216 14.37 -0.79 -12.75
C SER A 216 13.56 -1.92 -13.41
N HIS A 217 13.69 -3.16 -12.91
CA HIS A 217 13.00 -4.33 -13.45
C HIS A 217 11.56 -4.46 -12.97
N LEU A 218 11.17 -3.69 -11.96
CA LEU A 218 9.85 -3.74 -11.36
C LEU A 218 8.82 -2.97 -12.19
N SER A 219 7.56 -3.40 -12.12
CA SER A 219 6.43 -2.67 -12.72
C SER A 219 6.03 -1.44 -11.90
N ASN A 220 6.24 -1.48 -10.58
CA ASN A 220 5.97 -0.36 -9.70
C ASN A 220 7.11 0.67 -9.73
N ARG A 221 6.74 1.94 -9.64
CA ARG A 221 7.70 3.05 -9.53
C ARG A 221 8.42 2.97 -8.19
N VAL A 222 9.71 2.64 -8.22
CA VAL A 222 10.58 2.68 -7.04
C VAL A 222 11.57 3.83 -7.16
N GLU A 223 11.54 4.74 -6.19
CA GLU A 223 12.46 5.86 -6.08
C GLU A 223 13.24 5.79 -4.78
N ILE A 224 14.40 6.45 -4.75
CA ILE A 224 15.25 6.52 -3.57
C ILE A 224 15.53 8.00 -3.30
N ALA A 225 15.36 8.42 -2.06
CA ALA A 225 15.66 9.77 -1.61
C ALA A 225 16.38 9.75 -0.25
N GLU A 226 17.06 10.84 0.04
CA GLU A 226 17.74 11.09 1.31
C GLU A 226 16.87 11.97 2.22
N SER A 227 16.97 11.76 3.52
CA SER A 227 16.33 12.63 4.51
C SER A 227 17.05 12.66 5.85
N SER A 228 16.76 13.71 6.63
CA SER A 228 17.05 13.76 8.06
C SER A 228 15.85 14.31 8.83
N ALA A 229 15.31 13.48 9.72
CA ALA A 229 14.20 13.87 10.59
C ALA A 229 14.66 14.38 11.97
N ASN A 230 15.88 14.01 12.38
CA ASN A 230 16.42 14.32 13.69
C ASN A 230 17.38 15.51 13.57
N THR A 231 16.94 16.65 14.07
CA THR A 231 17.76 17.86 14.13
C THR A 231 18.00 18.29 15.59
N GLY A 232 17.49 17.53 16.57
CA GLY A 232 17.65 17.80 18.00
C GLY A 232 16.68 18.83 18.59
N ASP A 233 16.11 19.72 17.77
CA ASP A 233 15.16 20.76 18.19
C ASP A 233 14.10 21.08 17.11
N ASP A 234 13.17 21.98 17.46
CA ASP A 234 12.13 22.51 16.57
C ASP A 234 12.63 23.66 15.68
N ASP A 235 13.69 24.37 16.12
CA ASP A 235 14.20 25.58 15.46
C ASP A 235 14.98 25.26 14.18
N THR A 236 15.55 24.06 14.11
CA THR A 236 16.25 23.55 12.94
C THR A 236 15.29 22.79 12.02
N PRO A 237 15.12 23.23 10.76
CA PRO A 237 14.21 22.57 9.84
C PRO A 237 14.77 21.18 9.47
N ALA A 238 13.94 20.15 9.64
CA ALA A 238 14.27 18.80 9.19
C ALA A 238 14.42 18.75 7.66
N ASP A 239 15.42 18.02 7.17
CA ASP A 239 15.59 17.79 5.74
C ASP A 239 14.67 16.66 5.28
N ILE A 240 13.40 17.00 5.09
CA ILE A 240 12.35 16.09 4.61
C ILE A 240 11.69 16.59 3.33
N LYS A 241 12.30 17.58 2.66
CA LYS A 241 11.73 18.22 1.47
C LYS A 241 11.55 17.23 0.32
N SER A 242 12.54 16.36 0.10
CA SER A 242 12.47 15.31 -0.92
C SER A 242 11.27 14.38 -0.72
N LEU A 243 10.92 14.08 0.54
CA LEU A 243 9.74 13.30 0.90
C LEU A 243 8.44 14.07 0.63
N GLN A 244 8.35 15.33 1.04
CA GLN A 244 7.18 16.18 0.79
C GLN A 244 6.94 16.40 -0.71
N ASP A 245 8.00 16.66 -1.47
CA ASP A 245 7.96 16.81 -2.93
C ASP A 245 7.57 15.51 -3.64
N TRP A 246 7.91 14.35 -3.06
CA TRP A 246 7.46 13.06 -3.58
C TRP A 246 5.98 12.80 -3.27
N ILE A 247 5.54 13.06 -2.04
CA ILE A 247 4.14 12.89 -1.61
C ILE A 247 3.20 13.80 -2.40
N SER A 248 3.60 15.03 -2.71
CA SER A 248 2.79 15.98 -3.49
C SER A 248 2.59 15.56 -4.96
N LYS A 249 3.43 14.67 -5.49
CA LYS A 249 3.34 14.12 -6.85
C LYS A 249 2.48 12.86 -6.95
N LEU A 250 1.89 12.39 -5.85
CA LEU A 250 1.03 11.19 -5.80
C LEU A 250 -0.40 11.48 -6.25
#